data_AF-A0A660RQF4-F1
#
_entry.id   AF-A0A660RQF4-F1
#
_cell.length_a   1.000
_cell.length_b   1.000
_cell.length_c   1.000
_cell.angle_alpha   90.00
_cell.angle_beta   90.00
_cell.angle_gamma   90.00
#
_symmetry.space_group_name_H-M   'P 1'
#
loop_
_entity.id
_entity.type
_entity.pdbx_description
1 polymer ?
#
loop_
_entity_poly.entity_id
_entity_poly.type
_entity_poly.pdbx_seq_one_letter_code
_entity_poly.pdbx_strand_id
1 'polypeptide(L)' 'ERKIQTRMIFAGNIVRQPAMVEGGYKYKVVDELKNTDKVMRDAFWIGVYPGLTEEMLIYIVESIKEFVKKWVKRGVKNV' A
#
# COMPACT_ATOMS: atom_id res chain seq x y z
N GLU A 1 -16.07 -5.73 1.56
CA GLU A 1 -16.36 -6.96 0.80
C GLU A 1 -15.74 -8.23 1.41
N ARG A 2 -14.42 -8.42 1.53
CA ARG A 2 -13.82 -9.67 2.08
C ARG A 2 -13.46 -9.68 3.56
N LYS A 3 -13.77 -8.62 4.32
CA LYS A 3 -13.42 -8.48 5.75
C LYS A 3 -11.90 -8.58 6.06
N ILE A 4 -11.05 -8.36 5.05
CA ILE A 4 -9.60 -8.23 5.23
C ILE A 4 -9.28 -6.74 5.36
N GLN A 5 -8.59 -6.37 6.44
CA GLN A 5 -8.19 -5.00 6.68
C GLN A 5 -6.84 -4.70 6.02
N THR A 6 -6.76 -3.58 5.31
CA THR A 6 -5.53 -3.02 4.74
C THR A 6 -5.25 -1.64 5.31
N ARG A 7 -3.99 -1.20 5.21
CA ARG A 7 -3.55 0.13 5.61
C ARG A 7 -2.54 0.68 4.61
N MET A 8 -2.65 1.96 4.28
CA MET A 8 -1.59 2.67 3.57
C MET A 8 -0.30 2.69 4.41
N ILE A 9 0.84 2.86 3.76
CA ILE A 9 2.13 2.99 4.45
C ILE A 9 2.24 4.35 5.13
N PHE A 10 1.61 4.52 6.30
CA PHE A 10 1.64 5.77 7.08
C PHE A 10 1.33 7.01 6.23
N ALA A 11 2.20 8.03 6.26
CA ALA A 11 2.10 9.23 5.42
C ALA A 11 2.43 8.97 3.94
N GLY A 12 2.98 7.79 3.60
CA GLY A 12 3.57 7.48 2.30
C GLY A 12 4.75 8.39 2.03
N ASN A 13 4.47 9.55 1.43
CA ASN A 13 5.43 10.64 1.30
C ASN A 13 5.05 11.80 2.23
N ILE A 14 5.81 11.97 3.32
CA ILE A 14 5.53 13.00 4.33
C ILE A 14 5.57 14.42 3.75
N VAL A 15 6.44 14.71 2.77
CA VAL A 15 6.57 16.07 2.21
C VAL A 15 5.36 16.50 1.39
N ARG A 16 4.46 15.56 1.05
CA ARG A 16 3.21 15.83 0.32
C ARG A 16 2.00 15.95 1.25
N GLN A 17 2.17 15.77 2.56
CA GLN A 17 1.07 15.87 3.52
C GLN A 17 0.71 17.33 3.80
N PRO A 18 -0.57 17.65 4.07
CA PRO A 18 -1.01 19.03 4.31
C PRO A 18 -0.18 19.74 5.37
N ALA A 19 0.14 19.07 6.48
CA ALA A 19 0.99 19.62 7.53
C ALA A 19 2.37 20.07 7.01
N MET A 20 3.00 19.33 6.11
CA MET A 20 4.31 19.69 5.55
C MET A 20 4.22 20.78 4.47
N VAL A 21 3.11 20.83 3.72
CA VAL A 21 2.89 21.81 2.66
C VAL A 21 2.47 23.17 3.24
N GLU A 22 1.60 23.16 4.25
CA GLU A 22 0.97 24.36 4.82
C GLU A 22 1.65 24.83 6.12
N GLY A 23 2.41 23.96 6.79
CA GLY A 23 3.01 24.25 8.10
C GLY A 23 4.29 25.07 8.09
N GLY A 24 4.82 25.44 6.92
CA GLY A 24 5.99 26.31 6.79
C GLY A 24 7.31 25.71 7.32
N TYR A 25 7.40 24.39 7.45
CA TYR A 25 8.59 23.70 7.93
C TYR A 25 9.77 23.84 6.96
N LYS A 26 10.97 24.11 7.48
CA LYS A 26 12.20 24.11 6.68
C LYS A 26 12.74 22.69 6.57
N TYR A 27 12.83 22.17 5.35
CA TYR A 27 13.45 20.88 5.05
C TYR A 27 14.17 20.94 3.70
N LYS A 28 14.95 19.91 3.38
CA LYS A 28 15.62 19.75 2.09
C LYS A 28 15.32 18.37 1.55
N VAL A 29 15.07 18.31 0.24
CA VAL A 29 15.07 17.06 -0.53
C VAL A 29 16.31 17.11 -1.42
N VAL A 30 17.13 16.07 -1.38
CA VAL A 30 18.23 15.89 -2.33
C VAL A 30 17.72 14.95 -3.40
N ASP A 31 17.85 15.37 -4.66
CA ASP A 31 17.30 14.70 -5.84
C ASP A 31 15.78 14.46 -5.75
N GLU A 32 15.33 13.26 -6.09
CA GLU A 32 13.92 12.90 -6.20
C GLU A 32 13.54 11.77 -5.23
N LEU A 33 12.31 11.82 -4.73
CA LEU A 33 11.74 10.79 -3.86
C LEU A 33 10.91 9.76 -4.65
N LYS A 34 11.40 9.30 -5.82
CA LYS A 34 10.64 8.43 -6.76
C LYS A 34 10.03 7.20 -6.08
N ASN A 35 10.81 6.52 -5.24
CA ASN A 35 10.36 5.34 -4.53
C ASN A 35 9.35 5.68 -3.43
N THR A 36 9.55 6.77 -2.69
CA THR A 36 8.60 7.25 -1.68
C THR A 36 7.26 7.62 -2.31
N ASP A 37 7.30 8.26 -3.48
CA ASP A 37 6.11 8.57 -4.27
C ASP A 37 5.41 7.32 -4.79
N LYS A 38 6.18 6.31 -5.20
CA LYS A 38 5.64 4.99 -5.54
C LYS A 38 4.97 4.32 -4.34
N VAL A 39 5.61 4.34 -3.16
CA VAL A 39 5.05 3.80 -1.92
C VAL A 39 3.76 4.51 -1.53
N MET A 40 3.70 5.83 -1.63
CA MET A 40 2.50 6.61 -1.31
C MET A 40 1.30 6.24 -2.18
N ARG A 41 1.51 5.94 -3.47
CA ARG A 41 0.43 5.64 -4.42
C ARG A 41 0.09 4.16 -4.51
N ASP A 42 1.09 3.30 -4.48
CA ASP A 42 0.97 1.91 -4.93
C ASP A 42 1.09 0.90 -3.78
N ALA A 43 1.49 1.32 -2.58
CA ALA A 43 1.77 0.40 -1.47
C ALA A 43 0.76 0.51 -0.33
N PHE A 44 0.44 -0.66 0.21
CA PHE A 44 -0.32 -0.84 1.44
C PHE A 44 0.21 -2.11 2.14
N TRP A 45 -0.09 -2.27 3.43
CA TRP A 45 0.25 -3.47 4.19
C TRP A 45 -0.99 -4.17 4.72
N ILE A 46 -0.79 -5.45 5.06
CA ILE A 46 -1.78 -6.37 5.64
C ILE A 46 -1.29 -6.89 6.99
N GLY A 47 -2.21 -7.30 7.86
CA GLY A 47 -1.87 -7.86 9.17
C GLY A 47 -1.13 -9.19 9.07
N VAL A 48 -0.06 -9.33 9.87
CA VAL A 48 0.68 -10.58 10.10
C VAL A 48 1.01 -10.76 11.59
N TYR A 49 0.21 -10.13 12.46
CA TYR A 49 0.47 -10.15 13.90
C TYR A 49 0.10 -11.51 14.52
N PRO A 50 0.66 -11.88 15.69
CA PRO A 50 0.52 -13.23 16.27
C PRO A 50 -0.91 -13.71 16.57
N GLY A 51 -1.92 -12.84 16.57
CA GLY A 51 -3.32 -13.23 16.79
C GLY A 51 -4.08 -13.64 15.54
N LEU A 52 -3.44 -13.70 14.37
CA LEU A 52 -4.03 -14.27 13.16
C LEU A 52 -3.77 -15.77 13.11
N THR A 53 -4.82 -16.55 12.86
CA THR A 53 -4.67 -17.98 12.65
C THR A 53 -4.19 -18.28 11.23
N GLU A 54 -3.67 -19.49 11.02
CA GLU A 54 -3.23 -19.93 9.71
C GLU A 54 -4.36 -19.89 8.67
N GLU A 55 -5.60 -20.25 9.06
CA GLU A 55 -6.78 -20.19 8.18
C GLU A 55 -7.08 -18.77 7.73
N MET A 56 -6.93 -17.78 8.63
CA MET A 56 -7.09 -16.37 8.28
C MET A 56 -6.02 -15.92 7.27
N LEU A 57 -4.77 -16.36 7.45
CA LEU A 57 -3.67 -16.04 6.52
C LEU A 57 -3.89 -16.69 5.15
N ILE A 58 -4.30 -17.96 5.10
CA ILE A 58 -4.66 -18.66 3.86
C ILE A 58 -5.81 -17.94 3.16
N TYR A 59 -6.84 -17.50 3.89
CA TYR A 59 -7.94 -16.74 3.32
C TYR A 59 -7.49 -15.41 2.70
N ILE A 60 -6.53 -14.71 3.31
CA ILE A 60 -5.94 -13.50 2.75
C ILE A 60 -5.18 -13.82 1.46
N VAL A 61 -4.32 -14.84 1.48
CA VAL A 61 -3.52 -15.26 0.31
C VAL A 61 -4.41 -15.63 -0.88
N GLU A 62 -5.43 -16.45 -0.66
CA GLU A 62 -6.34 -16.87 -1.72
C GLU A 62 -7.19 -15.70 -2.26
N SER A 63 -7.58 -14.77 -1.39
CA SER A 63 -8.28 -13.56 -1.81
C SER A 63 -7.43 -12.67 -2.74
N ILE A 64 -6.13 -12.52 -2.45
CA ILE A 64 -5.20 -11.78 -3.30
C ILE A 64 -5.00 -12.51 -4.64
N LYS A 65 -4.77 -13.83 -4.61
CA LYS A 65 -4.61 -14.64 -5.83
C LYS A 65 -5.84 -14.55 -6.74
N GLU A 66 -7.03 -14.63 -6.17
CA GLU A 66 -8.28 -14.54 -6.94
C GLU A 66 -8.42 -13.17 -7.61
N PHE A 67 -8.13 -12.10 -6.88
CA PHE A 67 -8.13 -10.74 -7.42
C PHE A 67 -7.17 -10.61 -8.60
N VAL A 68 -5.90 -11.00 -8.42
CA VAL A 68 -4.87 -10.91 -9.48
C VAL A 68 -5.25 -11.76 -10.70
N LYS A 69 -5.75 -12.99 -10.51
CA LYS A 69 -6.21 -13.86 -11.61
C LYS A 69 -7.31 -13.20 -12.45
N LYS A 70 -8.25 -12.48 -11.83
CA LYS A 70 -9.31 -11.76 -12.56
C LYS A 70 -8.75 -10.64 -13.44
N TRP A 71 -7.71 -9.95 -12.97
CA TRP A 71 -7.04 -8.89 -13.74
C TRP A 71 -6.22 -9.41 -14.91
N VAL A 72 -5.50 -10.52 -14.72
CA VAL A 72 -4.77 -11.19 -15.83
C VAL A 72 -5.75 -11.64 -16.93
N LYS A 73 -6.88 -12.25 -16.56
CA LYS A 73 -7.91 -12.68 -17.52
C LYS A 73 -8.55 -11.53 -18.29
N ARG A 74 -8.55 -10.31 -17.74
CA ARG A 74 -9.07 -9.11 -18.40
C ARG A 74 -8.10 -8.52 -19.43
N GLY A 75 -6.97 -9.18 -19.71
CA GLY A 75 -6.04 -8.74 -20.76
C GLY A 75 -5.24 -7.50 -20.39
N VAL A 76 -5.16 -7.15 -19.10
CA VAL A 76 -4.25 -6.11 -18.62
C VAL A 76 -2.83 -6.65 -18.73
N LYS A 77 -2.22 -6.43 -19.90
CA LYS A 77 -0.79 -6.61 -20.12
C LYS A 77 -0.11 -5.39 -19.51
N ASN A 78 0.83 -5.64 -18.59
CA ASN A 78 1.61 -4.68 -17.81
C ASN A 78 1.02 -4.37 -16.43
N VAL A 79 1.41 -5.21 -15.47
CA VAL A 79 1.83 -4.76 -14.14
C VAL A 79 3.35 -4.68 -14.17
#